data_AF-A0A2X2BLL3-F1
#
_entry.id   AF-A0A2X2BLL3-F1
#
_cell.length_a   1.000
_cell.length_b   1.000
_cell.length_c   1.000
_cell.angle_alpha   90.00
_cell.angle_beta   90.00
_cell.angle_gamma   90.00
#
_symmetry.space_group_name_H-M   'P 1'
#
loop_
_entity.id
_entity.type
_entity.pdbx_description
1 polymer ?
#
loop_
_entity_poly.entity_id
_entity_poly.type
_entity_poly.pdbx_seq_one_letter_code
_entity_poly.pdbx_strand_id
1 'polypeptide(L)'
;MSKEISELQFSLHYASETDSEKNTSAILTANIHTTDGETQQLTQLICTTSSAGKKQYRIGLQKISDAGAPLLVAIESYWRKKHTRELYLFFRESKTVYSRTLTTNEYMDIHVRPCDCF
;
A
#
# COMPACT_ATOMS: atom_id res chain seq x y z
N MET A 1 -1.07 -4.63 -31.40
CA MET A 1 -2.29 -4.60 -30.57
C MET A 1 -1.89 -4.12 -29.20
N SER A 2 -2.25 -2.89 -28.84
CA SER A 2 -2.13 -2.39 -27.46
C SER A 2 -3.12 -3.16 -26.61
N LYS A 3 -2.63 -3.92 -25.62
CA LYS A 3 -3.47 -4.61 -24.65
C LYS A 3 -4.31 -3.53 -23.95
N GLU A 4 -5.63 -3.55 -24.13
CA GLU A 4 -6.52 -2.67 -23.37
C GLU A 4 -6.17 -2.83 -21.89
N ILE A 5 -5.96 -1.71 -21.20
CA ILE A 5 -5.73 -1.72 -19.76
C ILE A 5 -7.08 -2.15 -19.17
N SER A 6 -7.16 -3.42 -18.77
CA SER A 6 -8.23 -3.92 -17.92
C SER A 6 -8.36 -2.98 -16.71
N GLU A 7 -9.58 -2.66 -16.33
CA GLU A 7 -9.87 -1.76 -15.21
C GLU A 7 -9.01 -2.15 -14.00
N LEU A 8 -8.16 -1.21 -13.55
CA LEU A 8 -7.22 -1.43 -12.46
C LEU A 8 -7.91 -1.04 -11.15
N GLN A 9 -7.83 -1.93 -10.18
CA GLN A 9 -8.35 -1.74 -8.83
C GLN A 9 -7.21 -1.55 -7.85
N PHE A 10 -7.49 -0.78 -6.79
CA PHE A 10 -6.54 -0.52 -5.71
C PHE A 10 -7.05 -1.10 -4.40
N SER A 11 -6.28 -2.01 -3.83
CA SER A 11 -6.54 -2.57 -2.51
C SER A 11 -5.45 -2.17 -1.54
N LEU A 12 -5.88 -1.89 -0.32
CA LEU A 12 -4.99 -1.69 0.81
C LEU A 12 -5.22 -2.82 1.80
N HIS A 13 -4.14 -3.38 2.35
CA HIS A 13 -4.22 -4.36 3.43
C HIS A 13 -3.37 -3.91 4.60
N TYR A 14 -3.96 -3.86 5.79
CA TYR A 14 -3.25 -3.51 7.01
C TYR A 14 -3.04 -4.76 7.88
N ALA A 15 -1.78 -5.03 8.20
CA ALA A 15 -1.38 -6.04 9.17
C ALA A 15 -0.51 -5.40 10.24
N SER A 16 -0.56 -5.92 11.46
CA SER A 16 0.40 -5.52 12.49
C SER A 16 0.72 -6.64 13.45
N GLU A 17 1.97 -6.70 13.87
CA GLU A 17 2.49 -7.69 14.79
C GLU A 17 3.31 -6.99 15.88
N THR A 18 3.32 -7.55 17.09
CA THR A 18 4.19 -7.10 18.17
C THR A 18 5.11 -8.25 18.56
N ASP A 19 6.42 -7.97 18.59
CA ASP A 19 7.43 -8.97 18.93
C ASP A 19 7.59 -9.14 20.46
N SER A 20 8.45 -10.08 20.86
CA SER A 20 8.76 -10.35 22.26
C SER A 20 9.44 -9.18 22.98
N GLU A 21 10.08 -8.27 22.25
CA GLU A 21 10.71 -7.04 22.75
C GLU A 21 9.70 -5.88 22.87
N LYS A 22 8.42 -6.13 22.59
CA LYS A 22 7.33 -5.14 22.55
C LYS A 22 7.52 -4.07 21.47
N ASN A 23 8.31 -4.36 20.43
CA ASN A 23 8.30 -3.54 19.24
C ASN A 23 7.11 -3.94 18.37
N THR A 24 6.38 -2.96 17.86
CA THR A 24 5.23 -3.20 16.97
C THR A 24 5.64 -2.90 15.54
N SER A 25 5.50 -3.88 14.65
CA SER A 25 5.63 -3.72 13.20
C SER A 25 4.25 -3.66 12.58
N ALA A 26 3.91 -2.53 11.97
CA ALA A 26 2.71 -2.38 11.15
C ALA A 26 3.09 -2.36 9.68
N ILE A 27 2.34 -3.09 8.86
CA ILE A 27 2.56 -3.27 7.43
C ILE A 27 1.29 -2.82 6.70
N LEU A 28 1.44 -1.87 5.78
CA LEU A 28 0.42 -1.51 4.80
C LEU A 28 0.86 -2.05 3.44
N THR A 29 0.06 -2.93 2.86
CA THR A 29 0.29 -3.47 1.52
C THR A 29 -0.65 -2.78 0.55
N ALA A 30 -0.10 -1.94 -0.31
CA ALA A 30 -0.78 -1.33 -1.44
C ALA A 30 -0.69 -2.28 -2.63
N ASN A 31 -1.82 -2.77 -3.11
CA ASN A 31 -1.95 -3.70 -4.21
C ASN A 31 -2.73 -3.05 -5.36
N ILE A 32 -2.18 -3.11 -6.56
CA ILE A 32 -2.88 -2.78 -7.79
C ILE A 32 -3.10 -4.08 -8.52
N HIS A 33 -4.34 -4.37 -8.86
CA HIS A 33 -4.71 -5.61 -9.50
C HIS A 33 -5.78 -5.37 -10.57
N THR A 34 -5.92 -6.33 -11.47
CA THR A 34 -7.03 -6.34 -12.43
C THR A 34 -8.33 -6.68 -11.71
N THR A 35 -9.47 -6.45 -12.38
CA THR A 35 -10.79 -6.91 -11.93
C THR A 35 -10.85 -8.42 -11.66
N ASP A 36 -10.01 -9.21 -12.33
CA ASP A 36 -9.90 -10.66 -12.14
C ASP A 36 -9.04 -11.04 -10.91
N GLY A 37 -8.53 -10.05 -10.18
CA GLY A 37 -7.69 -10.22 -8.99
C GLY A 37 -6.20 -10.42 -9.28
N GLU A 38 -5.77 -10.32 -10.55
CA GLU A 38 -4.36 -10.51 -10.90
C GLU A 38 -3.54 -9.30 -10.44
N THR A 39 -2.62 -9.52 -9.50
CA THR A 39 -1.73 -8.47 -8.99
C THR A 39 -0.80 -7.96 -10.09
N GLN A 40 -0.96 -6.69 -10.43
CA GLN A 40 -0.12 -5.97 -11.38
C GLN A 40 1.03 -5.25 -10.69
N GLN A 41 0.79 -4.75 -9.48
CA GLN A 41 1.82 -4.14 -8.67
C GLN A 41 1.53 -4.32 -7.19
N LEU A 42 2.58 -4.56 -6.42
CA LEU A 42 2.50 -4.65 -4.97
C LEU A 42 3.59 -3.79 -4.34
N THR A 43 3.24 -3.01 -3.33
CA THR A 43 4.21 -2.24 -2.52
C THR A 43 3.84 -2.33 -1.06
N GLN A 44 4.81 -2.71 -0.22
CA GLN A 44 4.68 -2.72 1.22
C GLN A 44 5.31 -1.48 1.83
N LEU A 45 4.58 -0.86 2.74
CA LEU A 45 5.01 0.23 3.59
C LEU A 45 5.09 -0.34 5.00
N ILE A 46 6.22 -0.18 5.68
CA ILE A 46 6.44 -0.78 7.00
C ILE A 46 6.76 0.33 7.99
N CYS A 47 6.02 0.34 9.10
CA CYS A 47 6.26 1.18 10.26
C CYS A 47 6.65 0.30 11.45
N THR A 48 7.89 0.41 11.90
CA THR A 48 8.35 -0.24 13.15
C THR A 48 8.33 0.80 14.27
N THR A 49 7.63 0.48 15.35
CA THR A 49 7.58 1.29 16.57
C THR A 49 8.32 0.53 17.65
N SER A 50 9.45 1.08 18.10
CA SER A 50 10.19 0.51 19.23
C SER A 50 9.35 0.57 20.52
N SER A 51 9.72 -0.24 21.52
CA SER A 51 9.16 -0.15 22.86
C SER A 51 9.27 1.25 23.50
N ALA A 52 10.28 2.05 23.12
CA ALA A 52 10.44 3.45 23.52
C ALA A 52 9.56 4.45 22.74
N GLY A 53 8.68 3.97 21.85
CA GLY A 53 7.78 4.79 21.04
C GLY A 53 8.42 5.43 19.80
N LYS A 54 9.71 5.24 19.56
CA LYS A 54 10.40 5.71 18.35
C LYS A 54 9.88 4.95 17.12
N LYS A 55 9.48 5.69 16.08
CA LYS A 55 8.95 5.14 14.82
C LYS A 55 9.99 5.21 13.72
N GLN A 56 10.07 4.16 12.91
CA GLN A 56 10.86 4.09 11.69
C GLN A 56 9.98 3.63 10.54
N TYR A 57 10.09 4.32 9.40
CA TYR A 57 9.32 4.03 8.20
C TYR A 57 10.25 3.57 7.09
N ARG A 58 9.88 2.50 6.40
CA ARG A 58 10.62 1.97 5.25
C ARG A 58 9.71 1.38 4.20
N ILE A 59 10.21 1.31 2.97
CA ILE A 59 9.63 0.48 1.92
C ILE A 59 10.05 -0.97 2.17
N GLY A 60 9.08 -1.89 2.09
CA GLY A 60 9.26 -3.34 2.17
C GLY A 60 9.33 -3.95 0.77
N LEU A 61 8.60 -5.04 0.57
CA LEU A 61 8.50 -5.69 -0.74
C LEU A 61 7.90 -4.74 -1.79
N GLN A 62 8.52 -4.71 -2.97
CA GLN A 62 7.94 -4.11 -4.17
C GLN A 62 8.02 -5.12 -5.33
N LYS A 63 6.91 -5.27 -6.06
CA LYS A 63 6.81 -6.14 -7.24
C LYS A 63 5.96 -5.45 -8.32
N ILE A 64 6.32 -5.68 -9.58
CA ILE A 64 5.60 -5.24 -10.78
C ILE A 64 5.49 -6.43 -11.73
N SER A 65 4.31 -6.65 -12.31
CA SER A 65 4.05 -7.75 -13.27
C SER A 65 4.60 -7.43 -14.66
N ASP A 66 4.45 -6.17 -15.10
CA ASP A 66 4.86 -5.68 -16.40
C ASP A 66 5.58 -4.32 -16.29
N ALA A 67 6.91 -4.36 -16.34
CA ALA A 67 7.75 -3.17 -16.34
C ALA A 67 7.74 -2.40 -17.67
N GLY A 68 7.08 -2.93 -18.71
CA GLY A 68 6.82 -2.22 -19.97
C GLY A 68 5.63 -1.26 -19.88
N ALA A 69 4.75 -1.43 -18.88
CA ALA A 69 3.59 -0.57 -18.67
C ALA A 69 3.99 0.75 -17.95
N PRO A 70 3.94 1.92 -18.62
CA PRO A 70 4.48 3.16 -18.05
C PRO A 70 3.80 3.60 -16.75
N LEU A 71 2.49 3.33 -16.61
CA LEU A 71 1.73 3.65 -15.41
C LEU A 71 2.21 2.85 -14.19
N LEU A 72 2.41 1.54 -14.34
CA LEU A 72 2.87 0.67 -13.25
C LEU A 72 4.30 1.05 -12.82
N VAL A 73 5.17 1.37 -13.79
CA VAL A 73 6.52 1.87 -13.51
C VAL A 73 6.47 3.20 -12.75
N ALA A 74 5.58 4.11 -13.14
CA ALA A 74 5.43 5.40 -12.47
C ALA A 74 4.98 5.27 -11.02
N ILE A 75 4.02 4.37 -10.73
CA ILE A 75 3.54 4.12 -9.36
C ILE A 75 4.64 3.46 -8.53
N GLU A 76 5.36 2.49 -9.08
CA GLU A 76 6.48 1.84 -8.39
C GLU A 76 7.58 2.86 -8.03
N SER A 77 7.95 3.70 -9.01
CA SER A 77 8.92 4.77 -8.85
C SER A 77 8.46 5.84 -7.86
N TYR A 78 7.15 6.13 -7.81
CA TYR A 78 6.57 7.08 -6.85
C TYR A 78 6.91 6.67 -5.42
N TRP A 79 6.71 5.40 -5.07
CA TRP A 79 7.00 4.90 -3.73
C TRP A 79 8.49 4.94 -3.38
N ARG A 80 9.38 4.65 -4.34
CA ARG A 80 10.84 4.68 -4.13
C ARG A 80 11.40 6.08 -3.88
N LYS A 81 10.81 7.10 -4.53
CA LYS A 81 11.32 8.47 -4.50
C LYS A 81 10.85 9.27 -3.27
N LYS A 82 9.93 8.73 -2.46
CA LYS A 82 9.36 9.47 -1.32
C LYS A 82 10.23 9.38 -0.07
N HIS A 83 10.26 10.49 0.66
CA HIS A 83 10.97 10.58 1.93
C HIS A 83 10.11 10.02 3.07
N THR A 84 10.76 9.76 4.20
CA THR A 84 10.14 9.19 5.43
C THR A 84 8.87 9.94 5.87
N ARG A 85 8.75 11.24 5.58
CA ARG A 85 7.62 12.09 5.96
C ARG A 85 6.34 11.76 5.21
N GLU A 86 6.40 11.54 3.90
CA GLU A 86 5.20 11.21 3.11
C GLU A 86 4.72 9.79 3.39
N LEU A 87 5.65 8.86 3.61
CA LEU A 87 5.34 7.51 4.08
C LEU A 87 4.62 7.57 5.43
N TYR A 88 5.10 8.42 6.35
CA TYR A 88 4.43 8.67 7.63
C TYR A 88 2.98 9.16 7.46
N LEU A 89 2.76 10.18 6.62
CA LEU A 89 1.43 10.75 6.43
C LEU A 89 0.47 9.70 5.86
N PHE A 90 0.88 9.00 4.80
CA PHE A 90 0.07 7.94 4.22
C PHE A 90 -0.26 6.87 5.27
N PHE A 91 0.74 6.40 6.02
CA PHE A 91 0.54 5.39 7.05
C PHE A 91 -0.42 5.84 8.15
N ARG A 92 -0.32 7.10 8.58
CA ARG A 92 -1.18 7.70 9.59
C ARG A 92 -2.62 7.78 9.13
N GLU A 93 -2.87 8.29 7.93
CA GLU A 93 -4.21 8.44 7.39
C GLU A 93 -4.86 7.07 7.14
N SER A 94 -4.13 6.14 6.54
CA SER A 94 -4.60 4.75 6.37
C SER A 94 -4.94 4.11 7.72
N LYS A 95 -4.06 4.21 8.72
CA LYS A 95 -4.33 3.67 10.07
C LYS A 95 -5.56 4.32 10.70
N THR A 96 -5.79 5.62 10.47
CA THR A 96 -6.97 6.33 10.99
C THR A 96 -8.25 5.74 10.41
N VAL A 97 -8.25 5.41 9.12
CA VAL A 97 -9.37 4.72 8.46
C VAL A 97 -9.56 3.33 9.06
N TYR A 98 -8.53 2.48 9.09
CA TYR A 98 -8.63 1.12 9.66
C TYR A 98 -9.05 1.11 11.13
N SER A 99 -8.53 2.03 11.95
CA SER A 99 -8.86 2.09 13.38
C SER A 99 -10.33 2.46 13.66
N ARG A 100 -11.03 3.04 12.68
CA ARG A 100 -12.45 3.39 12.79
C ARG A 100 -13.38 2.29 12.31
N THR A 101 -12.89 1.35 11.50
CA THR A 101 -13.72 0.35 10.82
C THR A 101 -13.39 -1.09 11.17
N LEU A 102 -12.16 -1.43 11.58
CA LEU A 102 -11.65 -2.80 11.50
C LEU A 102 -10.63 -3.15 12.62
N THR A 103 -10.60 -4.43 12.98
CA THR A 103 -9.59 -5.10 13.82
C THR A 103 -8.29 -5.38 13.02
N THR A 104 -7.25 -5.92 13.66
CA THR A 104 -5.97 -6.26 13.00
C THR A 104 -6.15 -7.34 11.92
N ASN A 105 -5.49 -7.21 10.75
CA ASN A 105 -5.48 -8.12 9.58
C ASN A 105 -6.73 -8.07 8.68
N GLU A 106 -7.10 -6.87 8.20
CA GLU A 106 -8.25 -6.72 7.31
C GLU A 106 -7.91 -5.97 6.02
N TYR A 107 -8.64 -6.32 4.95
CA TYR A 107 -8.52 -5.74 3.62
C TYR A 107 -9.49 -4.58 3.46
N MET A 108 -9.05 -3.52 2.80
CA MET A 108 -9.89 -2.42 2.36
C MET A 108 -9.70 -2.22 0.86
N ASP A 109 -10.71 -2.59 0.08
CA ASP A 109 -10.70 -2.40 -1.36
C ASP A 109 -11.24 -1.01 -1.69
N ILE A 110 -10.37 -0.14 -2.19
CA ILE A 110 -10.75 1.20 -2.64
C ILE A 110 -10.97 1.13 -4.15
N HIS A 111 -12.23 0.99 -4.53
CA HIS A 111 -12.63 1.06 -5.92
C HIS A 111 -12.58 2.53 -6.37
N VAL A 112 -11.47 2.93 -6.98
CA VAL A 112 -11.36 4.24 -7.63
C VAL A 112 -11.97 4.10 -9.02
N ARG A 113 -13.25 4.43 -9.15
CA ARG A 113 -13.84 4.60 -10.48
C ARG A 113 -13.27 5.87 -11.11
N PRO A 114 -12.88 5.85 -12.40
CA PRO A 114 -12.63 7.09 -13.11
C PRO A 114 -13.88 7.98 -12.95
N CYS A 115 -13.70 9.23 -12.55
CA CYS A 115 -14.79 10.18 -12.62
C CYS A 115 -15.16 10.32 -14.09
N ASP A 116 -16.36 9.86 -14.47
CA ASP A 116 -17.01 10.34 -15.68
C ASP A 116 -17.22 11.85 -15.47
N CYS A 117 -16.36 12.66 -16.08
CA CYS A 117 -16.55 14.09 -16.12
C CYS A 117 -17.87 14.37 -16.87
N PHE A 118 -18.85 14.94 -16.17
CA PHE A 118 -19.98 15.66 -16.78
C PHE A 118 -19.59 17.12 -17.04
#